data_AF-A0A5B1CJH4-F1
#
_entry.id   AF-A0A5B1CJH4-F1
#
_cell.length_a   1.000
_cell.length_b   1.000
_cell.length_c   1.000
_cell.angle_alpha   90.00
_cell.angle_beta   90.00
_cell.angle_gamma   90.00
#
_symmetry.space_group_name_H-M   'P 1'
#
loop_
_entity.id
_entity.type
_entity.pdbx_description
1 polymer ?
#
loop_
_entity_poly.entity_id
_entity_poly.type
_entity_poly.pdbx_seq_one_letter_code
_entity_poly.pdbx_strand_id
1 'polypeptide(L)'
;MDAASDRENTDVSLLSWVGVWSVVEVLAIAAVLDGRMLGTLSSESQTIIGFLLGSLSAAWIAVGTWLYLIDITTCQPRPLIRLRIVVALAWLANIIVFVFVTWQSPVLFGRIALMVVLGISGPLIVWHWNRRRISRLRSHASNQHSIGQLLWVTSIFAIAIAVFNVLVRSFEMTNAFSALAVSSGVMWLMLLSILLGKWWWMILFSTLMMIAQLIGISSMVDMNGPAPDTEISVNIAMIAGFYLSAILFLLLLRSSGHRFR
;
A
#
# COMPACT_ATOMS: atom_id res chain seq x y z
N MET A 1 -33.03 -1.21 14.17
CA MET A 1 -31.96 -0.94 13.18
C MET A 1 -31.09 -2.18 13.12
N ASP A 2 -30.97 -2.77 11.93
CA ASP A 2 -30.33 -4.07 11.76
C ASP A 2 -28.81 -3.90 11.81
N ALA A 3 -28.15 -4.68 12.68
CA ALA A 3 -26.70 -4.66 12.87
C ALA A 3 -25.88 -4.94 11.58
N ALA A 4 -26.54 -5.41 10.51
CA ALA A 4 -25.96 -5.53 9.18
C ALA A 4 -25.81 -4.17 8.46
N SER A 5 -26.78 -3.26 8.62
CA SER A 5 -26.74 -1.91 8.04
C SER A 5 -25.66 -1.03 8.68
N ASP A 6 -25.48 -1.12 10.01
CA ASP A 6 -24.43 -0.39 10.72
C ASP A 6 -23.01 -0.83 10.30
N ARG A 7 -22.85 -2.11 9.96
CA ARG A 7 -21.58 -2.70 9.50
C ARG A 7 -21.20 -2.26 8.10
N GLU A 8 -22.17 -2.19 7.19
CA GLU A 8 -21.96 -1.69 5.83
C GLU A 8 -21.60 -0.20 5.85
N ASN A 9 -22.28 0.59 6.67
CA ASN A 9 -21.95 2.01 6.87
C ASN A 9 -20.52 2.23 7.39
N THR A 10 -20.03 1.35 8.28
CA THR A 10 -18.67 1.44 8.80
C THR A 10 -17.61 1.20 7.71
N ASP A 11 -17.85 0.25 6.80
CA ASP A 11 -16.91 -0.09 5.73
C ASP A 11 -16.88 0.99 4.65
N VAL A 12 -18.06 1.53 4.32
CA VAL A 12 -18.21 2.69 3.43
C VAL A 12 -17.51 3.90 4.02
N SER A 13 -17.67 4.16 5.33
CA SER A 13 -17.01 5.29 6.01
C SER A 13 -15.49 5.16 5.98
N LEU A 14 -14.94 3.97 6.19
CA LEU A 14 -13.49 3.74 6.14
C LEU A 14 -12.97 3.94 4.72
N LEU A 15 -13.65 3.40 3.72
CA LEU A 15 -13.28 3.56 2.32
C LEU A 15 -13.40 5.00 1.83
N SER A 16 -14.47 5.72 2.22
CA SER A 16 -14.61 7.13 1.89
C SER A 16 -13.50 7.94 2.53
N TRP A 17 -13.10 7.60 3.76
CA TRP A 17 -12.01 8.27 4.45
C TRP A 17 -10.66 8.05 3.74
N VAL A 18 -10.31 6.80 3.43
CA VAL A 18 -9.10 6.47 2.65
C VAL A 18 -9.15 7.12 1.26
N GLY A 19 -10.31 7.12 0.61
CA GLY A 19 -10.51 7.75 -0.69
C GLY A 19 -10.27 9.26 -0.65
N VAL A 20 -10.91 9.97 0.29
CA VAL A 20 -10.75 11.42 0.48
C VAL A 20 -9.29 11.76 0.75
N TRP A 21 -8.62 11.05 1.67
CA TRP A 21 -7.21 11.31 1.97
C TRP A 21 -6.29 11.03 0.77
N SER A 22 -6.56 9.98 0.00
CA SER A 22 -5.78 9.71 -1.22
C SER A 22 -5.93 10.82 -2.27
N VAL A 23 -7.08 11.50 -2.35
CA VAL A 23 -7.28 12.67 -3.23
C VAL A 23 -6.56 13.89 -2.67
N VAL A 24 -6.68 14.14 -1.37
CA VAL A 24 -5.98 15.24 -0.67
C VAL A 24 -4.47 15.12 -0.85
N GLU A 25 -3.91 13.92 -0.74
CA GLU A 25 -2.49 13.65 -0.96
C GLU A 25 -2.05 13.90 -2.39
N VAL A 26 -2.84 13.47 -3.39
CA VAL A 26 -2.54 13.77 -4.80
C VAL A 26 -2.57 15.26 -5.09
N LEU A 27 -3.55 15.99 -4.53
CA LEU A 27 -3.62 17.45 -4.64
C LEU A 27 -2.45 18.14 -3.92
N ALA A 28 -2.06 17.65 -2.74
CA ALA A 28 -0.91 18.18 -2.01
C ALA A 28 0.40 17.94 -2.79
N ILE A 29 0.57 16.76 -3.39
CA ILE A 29 1.72 16.47 -4.27
C ILE A 29 1.71 17.42 -5.47
N ALA A 30 0.56 17.63 -6.11
CA ALA A 30 0.43 18.56 -7.22
C ALA A 30 0.82 20.00 -6.82
N ALA A 31 0.35 20.45 -5.66
CA ALA A 31 0.65 21.77 -5.13
C ALA A 31 2.14 21.96 -4.79
N VAL A 32 2.80 20.93 -4.25
CA VAL A 32 4.24 21.01 -3.92
C VAL A 32 5.10 20.90 -5.19
N LEU A 33 4.69 20.08 -6.16
CA LEU A 33 5.38 20.00 -7.45
C LEU A 33 5.28 21.31 -8.22
N ASP A 34 4.11 21.96 -8.22
CA ASP A 34 3.86 23.24 -8.92
C ASP A 34 4.35 23.22 -10.38
N GLY A 35 4.15 22.08 -11.06
CA GLY A 35 4.62 21.88 -12.43
C GLY A 35 6.14 21.92 -12.60
N ARG A 36 6.90 21.55 -11.56
CA ARG A 36 8.37 21.40 -11.57
C ARG A 36 8.79 19.94 -11.39
N MET A 37 10.01 19.62 -11.84
CA MET A 37 10.62 18.31 -11.65
C MET A 37 11.13 18.13 -10.21
N LEU A 38 11.09 16.91 -9.68
CA LEU A 38 11.52 16.60 -8.30
C LEU A 38 12.92 17.13 -7.98
N GLY A 39 13.87 16.98 -8.92
CA GLY A 39 15.27 17.41 -8.74
C GLY A 39 15.47 18.92 -8.68
N THR A 40 14.46 19.72 -9.04
CA THR A 40 14.53 21.19 -9.03
C THR A 40 13.90 21.83 -7.79
N LEU A 41 13.32 21.00 -6.92
CA LEU A 41 12.65 21.46 -5.71
C LEU A 41 13.65 21.62 -4.57
N SER A 42 13.27 22.41 -3.56
CA SER A 42 14.03 22.51 -2.31
C SER A 42 14.07 21.14 -1.59
N SER A 43 15.08 20.92 -0.76
CA SER A 43 15.20 19.70 0.06
C SER A 43 14.00 19.49 0.97
N GLU A 44 13.42 20.56 1.51
CA GLU A 44 12.19 20.53 2.30
C GLU A 44 11.00 20.04 1.47
N SER A 45 10.80 20.61 0.27
CA SER A 45 9.73 20.20 -0.64
C SER A 45 9.89 18.74 -1.10
N GLN A 46 11.13 18.29 -1.34
CA GLN A 46 11.43 16.90 -1.68
C GLN A 46 11.10 15.95 -0.52
N THR A 47 11.43 16.34 0.71
CA THR A 47 11.07 15.59 1.93
C THR A 47 9.55 15.49 2.07
N ILE A 48 8.83 16.61 1.90
CA ILE A 48 7.35 16.63 1.95
C ILE A 48 6.76 15.71 0.87
N ILE A 49 7.26 15.78 -0.37
CA ILE A 49 6.82 14.88 -1.44
C ILE A 49 7.11 13.42 -1.07
N GLY A 50 8.31 13.10 -0.59
CA GLY A 50 8.64 11.75 -0.14
C GLY A 50 7.61 11.21 0.85
N PHE A 51 7.31 12.01 1.89
CA PHE A 51 6.29 11.67 2.87
C PHE A 51 4.90 11.45 2.26
N LEU A 52 4.44 12.36 1.40
CA LEU A 52 3.14 12.25 0.73
C LEU A 52 3.05 11.03 -0.19
N LEU A 53 4.12 10.72 -0.94
CA LEU A 53 4.17 9.53 -1.80
C LEU A 53 4.12 8.24 -0.97
N GLY A 54 4.82 8.23 0.18
CA GLY A 54 4.78 7.12 1.14
C GLY A 54 3.37 6.90 1.66
N SER A 55 2.72 7.97 2.12
CA SER A 55 1.34 7.95 2.60
C SER A 55 0.34 7.48 1.53
N LEU A 56 0.46 8.01 0.31
CA LEU A 56 -0.39 7.66 -0.83
C LEU A 56 -0.23 6.20 -1.23
N SER A 57 1.01 5.68 -1.20
CA SER A 57 1.24 4.26 -1.45
C SER A 57 0.55 3.39 -0.41
N ALA A 58 0.60 3.74 0.88
CA ALA A 58 -0.11 3.03 1.95
C ALA A 58 -1.63 3.09 1.75
N ALA A 59 -2.18 4.24 1.34
CA ALA A 59 -3.60 4.40 1.07
C ALA A 59 -4.05 3.50 -0.09
N TRP A 60 -3.31 3.48 -1.21
CA TRP A 60 -3.64 2.64 -2.36
C TRP A 60 -3.47 1.15 -2.05
N ILE A 61 -2.44 0.77 -1.29
CA ILE A 61 -2.28 -0.61 -0.83
C ILE A 61 -3.43 -1.00 0.11
N ALA A 62 -3.90 -0.10 0.98
CA ALA A 62 -5.05 -0.35 1.84
C ALA A 62 -6.34 -0.56 1.02
N VAL A 63 -6.60 0.26 0.00
CA VAL A 63 -7.74 0.08 -0.93
C VAL A 63 -7.63 -1.25 -1.67
N GLY A 64 -6.45 -1.58 -2.23
CA GLY A 64 -6.22 -2.84 -2.92
C GLY A 64 -6.41 -4.05 -2.00
N THR A 65 -5.90 -3.96 -0.77
CA THR A 65 -6.11 -4.94 0.29
C THR A 65 -7.59 -5.10 0.60
N TRP A 66 -8.34 -4.01 0.71
CA TRP A 66 -9.78 -4.04 0.97
C TRP A 66 -10.56 -4.70 -0.18
N LEU A 67 -10.29 -4.30 -1.43
CA LEU A 67 -10.96 -4.83 -2.62
C LEU A 67 -10.82 -6.36 -2.72
N TYR A 68 -9.69 -6.89 -2.25
CA TYR A 68 -9.35 -8.29 -2.45
C TYR A 68 -9.53 -9.18 -1.21
N LEU A 69 -9.08 -8.73 -0.04
CA LEU A 69 -9.02 -9.54 1.18
C LEU A 69 -10.23 -9.40 2.10
N ILE A 70 -10.96 -8.29 2.06
CA ILE A 70 -12.05 -8.05 3.02
C ILE A 70 -13.34 -8.70 2.53
N ASP A 71 -13.85 -9.64 3.33
CA ASP A 71 -15.10 -10.33 3.07
C ASP A 71 -16.26 -9.60 3.74
N ILE A 72 -17.09 -8.97 2.92
CA ILE A 72 -18.32 -8.32 3.37
C ILE A 72 -19.40 -9.40 3.24
N THR A 73 -19.57 -10.19 4.30
CA THR A 73 -20.63 -11.20 4.36
C THR A 73 -21.96 -10.50 4.68
N THR A 74 -22.58 -9.88 3.67
CA THR A 74 -24.00 -9.51 3.73
C THR A 74 -24.82 -10.51 2.90
N CYS A 75 -26.03 -10.81 3.35
CA CYS A 75 -26.95 -11.76 2.71
C CYS A 75 -27.44 -11.32 1.31
N GLN A 76 -26.92 -10.21 0.75
CA GLN A 76 -27.29 -9.71 -0.58
C GLN A 76 -26.05 -9.37 -1.42
N PRO A 77 -25.77 -10.11 -2.51
CA PRO A 77 -24.53 -9.96 -3.30
C PRO A 77 -24.51 -8.72 -4.22
N ARG A 78 -25.67 -8.15 -4.57
CA ARG A 78 -25.78 -7.05 -5.56
C ARG A 78 -25.26 -5.68 -5.10
N PRO A 79 -25.57 -5.17 -3.88
CA PRO A 79 -25.05 -3.87 -3.45
C PRO A 79 -23.52 -3.85 -3.29
N LEU A 80 -22.92 -4.98 -2.88
CA LEU A 80 -21.48 -5.08 -2.66
C LEU A 80 -20.64 -5.00 -3.94
N ILE A 81 -21.11 -5.63 -5.02
CA ILE A 81 -20.42 -5.57 -6.31
C ILE A 81 -20.43 -4.12 -6.81
N ARG A 82 -21.56 -3.40 -6.65
CA ARG A 82 -21.65 -1.98 -6.99
C ARG A 82 -20.67 -1.15 -6.19
N LEU A 83 -20.58 -1.35 -4.88
CA LEU A 83 -19.63 -0.63 -4.02
C LEU A 83 -18.18 -0.88 -4.44
N ARG A 84 -17.80 -2.15 -4.69
CA ARG A 84 -16.45 -2.48 -5.18
C ARG A 84 -16.13 -1.83 -6.52
N ILE A 85 -17.09 -1.81 -7.44
CA ILE A 85 -16.94 -1.13 -8.73
C ILE A 85 -16.74 0.37 -8.53
N VAL A 86 -17.56 1.03 -7.69
CA VAL A 86 -17.44 2.46 -7.41
C VAL A 86 -16.08 2.80 -6.79
N VAL A 87 -15.63 2.01 -5.81
CA VAL A 87 -14.32 2.19 -5.18
C VAL A 87 -13.19 1.98 -6.20
N ALA A 88 -13.28 0.94 -7.03
CA ALA A 88 -12.29 0.68 -8.08
C ALA A 88 -12.24 1.80 -9.13
N LEU A 89 -13.39 2.33 -9.53
CA LEU A 89 -13.47 3.46 -10.47
C LEU A 89 -12.92 4.75 -9.85
N ALA A 90 -13.23 5.03 -8.58
CA ALA A 90 -12.68 6.18 -7.87
C ALA A 90 -11.15 6.06 -7.71
N TRP A 91 -10.66 4.87 -7.38
CA TRP A 91 -9.23 4.58 -7.30
C TRP A 91 -8.54 4.76 -8.66
N LEU A 92 -9.14 4.26 -9.75
CA LEU A 92 -8.63 4.42 -11.11
C LEU A 92 -8.61 5.90 -11.53
N ALA A 93 -9.65 6.67 -11.22
CA ALA A 93 -9.68 8.10 -11.47
C ALA A 93 -8.54 8.81 -10.72
N ASN A 94 -8.27 8.43 -9.46
CA ASN A 94 -7.17 8.99 -8.69
C ASN A 94 -5.79 8.65 -9.30
N ILE A 95 -5.61 7.44 -9.83
CA ILE A 95 -4.40 7.06 -10.58
C ILE A 95 -4.24 7.95 -11.82
N ILE A 96 -5.30 8.18 -12.59
CA ILE A 96 -5.25 9.03 -13.79
C ILE A 96 -4.84 10.46 -13.42
N VAL A 97 -5.43 11.04 -12.37
CA VAL A 97 -5.05 12.37 -11.89
C VAL A 97 -3.59 12.38 -11.45
N PHE A 98 -3.13 11.36 -10.72
CA PHE A 98 -1.74 11.26 -10.29
C PHE A 98 -0.76 11.14 -11.47
N VAL A 99 -1.10 10.37 -12.52
CA VAL A 99 -0.31 10.29 -13.76
C VAL A 99 -0.20 11.66 -14.42
N PHE A 100 -1.30 12.42 -14.47
CA PHE A 100 -1.29 13.77 -15.02
C PHE A 100 -0.39 14.71 -14.20
N VAL A 101 -0.52 14.68 -12.87
CA VAL A 101 0.29 15.48 -11.93
C VAL A 101 1.78 15.14 -12.05
N THR A 102 2.11 13.86 -12.23
CA THR A 102 3.49 13.37 -12.29
C THR A 102 4.04 13.25 -13.70
N TRP A 103 3.33 13.75 -14.72
CA TRP A 103 3.74 13.60 -16.12
C TRP A 103 5.14 14.15 -16.41
N GLN A 104 5.51 15.25 -15.75
CA GLN A 104 6.85 15.84 -15.90
C GLN A 104 7.95 15.08 -15.15
N SER A 105 7.59 14.19 -14.24
CA SER A 105 8.52 13.42 -13.43
C SER A 105 8.04 11.96 -13.35
N PRO A 106 8.10 11.20 -14.47
CA PRO A 106 7.54 9.85 -14.58
C PRO A 106 8.15 8.87 -13.58
N VAL A 107 9.35 9.16 -13.08
CA VAL A 107 10.00 8.42 -11.98
C VAL A 107 9.11 8.39 -10.73
N LEU A 108 8.38 9.47 -10.40
CA LEU A 108 7.48 9.49 -9.24
C LEU A 108 6.33 8.50 -9.39
N PHE A 109 5.78 8.40 -10.60
CA PHE A 109 4.77 7.41 -10.93
C PHE A 109 5.33 5.99 -10.80
N GLY A 110 6.51 5.73 -11.40
CA GLY A 110 7.19 4.43 -11.29
C GLY A 110 7.43 4.03 -9.84
N ARG A 111 7.81 4.98 -8.97
CA ARG A 111 8.04 4.75 -7.54
C ARG A 111 6.78 4.28 -6.83
N ILE A 112 5.66 5.01 -6.97
CA ILE A 112 4.39 4.61 -6.36
C ILE A 112 3.88 3.31 -6.96
N ALA A 113 3.92 3.16 -8.28
CA ALA A 113 3.44 1.96 -8.96
C ALA A 113 4.17 0.72 -8.44
N LEU A 114 5.49 0.79 -8.28
CA LEU A 114 6.30 -0.32 -7.75
C LEU A 114 5.89 -0.68 -6.32
N MET A 115 5.81 0.32 -5.43
CA MET A 115 5.41 0.10 -4.05
C MET A 115 4.01 -0.50 -3.93
N VAL A 116 3.07 0.01 -4.71
CA VAL A 116 1.67 -0.42 -4.66
C VAL A 116 1.49 -1.83 -5.22
N VAL A 117 2.13 -2.15 -6.35
CA VAL A 117 2.10 -3.51 -6.93
C VAL A 117 2.69 -4.53 -5.95
N LEU A 118 3.87 -4.24 -5.38
CA LEU A 118 4.48 -5.14 -4.40
C LEU A 118 3.65 -5.24 -3.12
N GLY A 119 3.18 -4.11 -2.61
CA GLY A 119 2.36 -4.04 -1.40
C GLY A 119 1.03 -4.76 -1.52
N ILE A 120 0.38 -4.77 -2.69
CA ILE A 120 -0.85 -5.54 -2.95
C ILE A 120 -0.54 -7.02 -3.18
N SER A 121 0.55 -7.35 -3.88
CA SER A 121 0.86 -8.74 -4.23
C SER A 121 1.01 -9.66 -3.01
N GLY A 122 1.58 -9.15 -1.90
CA GLY A 122 1.66 -9.88 -0.64
C GLY A 122 0.30 -10.36 -0.13
N PRO A 123 -0.65 -9.45 0.16
CA PRO A 123 -2.05 -9.75 0.46
C PRO A 123 -2.69 -10.77 -0.49
N LEU A 124 -2.45 -10.65 -1.81
CA LEU A 124 -2.98 -11.61 -2.80
C LEU A 124 -2.42 -13.02 -2.58
N ILE A 125 -1.11 -13.13 -2.37
CA ILE A 125 -0.41 -14.39 -2.12
C ILE A 125 -0.93 -15.02 -0.83
N VAL A 126 -1.03 -14.25 0.25
CA VAL A 126 -1.53 -14.73 1.55
C VAL A 126 -2.98 -15.22 1.43
N TRP A 127 -3.82 -14.51 0.66
CA TRP A 127 -5.18 -14.94 0.39
C TRP A 127 -5.22 -16.26 -0.34
N HIS A 128 -4.52 -16.36 -1.47
CA HIS A 128 -4.50 -17.57 -2.28
C HIS A 128 -3.90 -18.74 -1.51
N TRP A 129 -2.92 -18.49 -0.64
CA TRP A 129 -2.32 -19.52 0.20
C TRP A 129 -3.24 -20.01 1.31
N ASN A 130 -3.91 -19.12 2.05
CA ASN A 130 -4.70 -19.52 3.21
C ASN A 130 -6.19 -19.74 2.92
N ARG A 131 -6.70 -19.26 1.78
CA ARG A 131 -8.14 -19.06 1.48
C ARG A 131 -8.93 -18.35 2.58
N ARG A 132 -8.24 -17.71 3.52
CA ARG A 132 -8.85 -16.91 4.58
C ARG A 132 -8.99 -15.49 4.08
N ARG A 133 -10.23 -15.04 3.93
CA ARG A 133 -10.51 -13.62 3.85
C ARG A 133 -10.57 -13.03 5.25
N ILE A 134 -10.22 -11.76 5.35
CA ILE A 134 -10.42 -10.97 6.57
C ILE A 134 -11.91 -10.79 6.71
N SER A 135 -12.51 -11.45 7.70
CA SER A 135 -13.95 -11.42 7.94
C SER A 135 -14.22 -11.09 9.40
N ARG A 136 -15.39 -10.49 9.65
CA ARG A 136 -15.88 -10.21 11.01
C ARG A 136 -16.40 -11.48 11.72
N LEU A 137 -16.59 -12.58 10.98
CA LEU A 137 -17.18 -13.85 11.43
C LEU A 137 -16.13 -15.00 11.45
N ARG A 138 -16.42 -16.11 12.14
CA ARG A 138 -15.54 -17.30 12.13
C ARG A 138 -15.56 -17.95 10.74
N SER A 139 -14.54 -17.69 9.94
CA SER A 139 -14.28 -18.44 8.70
C SER A 139 -13.84 -19.87 9.02
N HIS A 140 -14.52 -20.87 8.46
CA HIS A 140 -14.03 -22.26 8.49
C HIS A 140 -12.96 -22.42 7.41
N ALA A 141 -11.74 -22.79 7.81
CA ALA A 141 -10.66 -23.05 6.86
C ALA A 141 -10.82 -24.46 6.28
N SER A 142 -10.78 -24.61 4.95
CA SER A 142 -10.58 -25.91 4.33
C SER A 142 -9.08 -26.19 4.24
N ASN A 143 -8.58 -27.18 4.99
CA ASN A 143 -7.14 -27.51 5.07
C ASN A 143 -6.60 -28.31 3.86
N GLN A 144 -7.26 -28.30 2.70
CA GLN A 144 -6.77 -28.98 1.50
C GLN A 144 -6.20 -27.98 0.51
N HIS A 145 -4.87 -27.97 0.38
CA HIS A 145 -4.18 -27.23 -0.67
C HIS A 145 -4.20 -28.03 -1.97
N SER A 146 -4.92 -27.52 -2.97
CA SER A 146 -4.94 -28.13 -4.32
C SER A 146 -3.69 -27.73 -5.12
N ILE A 147 -3.22 -28.59 -6.04
CA ILE A 147 -2.13 -28.25 -6.98
C ILE A 147 -2.42 -26.96 -7.75
N GLY A 148 -3.69 -26.73 -8.13
CA GLY A 148 -4.12 -25.48 -8.77
C GLY A 148 -3.87 -24.23 -7.92
N GLN A 149 -3.91 -24.33 -6.59
CA GLN A 149 -3.63 -23.22 -5.68
C GLN A 149 -2.16 -22.84 -5.67
N LEU A 150 -1.27 -23.84 -5.71
CA LEU A 150 0.17 -23.61 -5.78
C LEU A 150 0.54 -22.94 -7.11
N LEU A 151 -0.10 -23.36 -8.22
CA LEU A 151 0.03 -22.71 -9.53
C LEU A 151 -0.43 -21.23 -9.53
N TRP A 152 -1.50 -20.89 -8.82
CA TRP A 152 -1.95 -19.50 -8.71
C TRP A 152 -0.96 -18.64 -7.94
N VAL A 153 -0.42 -19.15 -6.82
CA VAL A 153 0.56 -18.42 -6.01
C VAL A 153 1.86 -18.19 -6.79
N THR A 154 2.38 -19.21 -7.48
CA THR A 154 3.58 -19.05 -8.32
C THR A 154 3.32 -18.11 -9.49
N SER A 155 2.12 -18.12 -10.08
CA SER A 155 1.75 -17.18 -11.15
C SER A 155 1.74 -15.73 -10.67
N ILE A 156 1.17 -15.45 -9.48
CA ILE A 156 1.19 -14.10 -8.90
C ILE A 156 2.62 -13.65 -8.63
N PHE A 157 3.46 -14.56 -8.11
CA PHE A 157 4.87 -14.26 -7.85
C PHE A 157 5.62 -13.96 -9.16
N ALA A 158 5.40 -14.75 -10.20
CA ALA A 158 5.99 -14.53 -11.52
C ALA A 158 5.56 -13.20 -12.14
N ILE A 159 4.26 -12.86 -12.06
CA ILE A 159 3.72 -11.58 -12.54
C ILE A 159 4.32 -10.42 -11.74
N ALA A 160 4.40 -10.53 -10.41
CA ALA A 160 4.99 -9.50 -9.55
C ALA A 160 6.47 -9.25 -9.89
N ILE A 161 7.26 -10.31 -10.11
CA ILE A 161 8.66 -10.19 -10.54
C ILE A 161 8.77 -9.59 -11.94
N ALA A 162 7.93 -10.01 -12.88
CA ALA A 162 7.94 -9.46 -14.23
C ALA A 162 7.63 -7.96 -14.23
N VAL A 163 6.59 -7.55 -13.50
CA VAL A 163 6.22 -6.14 -13.34
C VAL A 163 7.32 -5.36 -12.60
N PHE A 164 7.91 -5.94 -11.55
CA PHE A 164 9.05 -5.35 -10.85
C PHE A 164 10.21 -5.05 -11.81
N ASN A 165 10.64 -6.04 -12.59
CA ASN A 165 11.73 -5.88 -13.54
C ASN A 165 11.41 -4.86 -14.64
N VAL A 166 10.17 -4.86 -15.13
CA VAL A 166 9.72 -3.87 -16.13
C VAL A 166 9.75 -2.47 -15.54
N LEU A 167 9.19 -2.25 -14.34
CA LEU A 167 9.16 -0.92 -13.72
C LEU A 167 10.57 -0.42 -13.35
N VAL A 168 11.41 -1.28 -12.78
CA VAL A 168 12.79 -0.92 -12.42
C VAL A 168 13.58 -0.50 -13.67
N ARG A 169 13.43 -1.24 -14.78
CA ARG A 169 14.11 -0.93 -16.03
C ARG A 169 13.52 0.29 -16.75
N SER A 170 12.20 0.40 -16.81
CA SER A 170 11.51 1.47 -17.55
C SER A 170 11.65 2.85 -16.91
N PHE A 171 11.85 2.91 -15.60
CA PHE A 171 11.97 4.17 -14.86
C PHE A 171 13.35 4.35 -14.18
N GLU A 172 14.35 3.54 -14.57
CA GLU A 172 15.74 3.61 -14.08
C GLU A 172 15.83 3.69 -12.55
N MET A 173 15.11 2.80 -11.86
CA MET A 173 15.02 2.82 -10.41
C MET A 173 16.36 2.45 -9.78
N THR A 174 16.80 3.27 -8.83
CA THR A 174 17.97 3.01 -7.98
C THR A 174 17.82 1.73 -7.17
N ASN A 175 18.94 1.10 -6.79
CA ASN A 175 18.95 -0.07 -5.92
C ASN A 175 18.33 0.22 -4.55
N ALA A 176 18.63 1.38 -3.96
CA ALA A 176 18.05 1.80 -2.67
C ALA A 176 16.52 1.89 -2.74
N PHE A 177 15.98 2.51 -3.79
CA PHE A 177 14.53 2.57 -3.99
C PHE A 177 13.90 1.19 -4.22
N SER A 178 14.55 0.33 -5.01
CA SER A 178 14.07 -1.03 -5.25
C SER A 178 14.00 -1.83 -3.94
N ALA A 179 15.02 -1.71 -3.09
CA ALA A 179 15.02 -2.30 -1.75
C ALA A 179 13.94 -1.68 -0.84
N LEU A 180 13.70 -0.37 -0.93
CA LEU A 180 12.61 0.32 -0.23
C LEU A 180 11.25 -0.26 -0.63
N ALA A 181 10.99 -0.43 -1.92
CA ALA A 181 9.70 -0.93 -2.40
C ALA A 181 9.44 -2.37 -1.93
N VAL A 182 10.46 -3.24 -2.02
CA VAL A 182 10.36 -4.63 -1.53
C VAL A 182 10.16 -4.67 -0.02
N SER A 183 10.97 -3.94 0.75
CA SER A 183 10.88 -3.92 2.21
C SER A 183 9.56 -3.34 2.71
N SER A 184 9.02 -2.30 2.06
CA SER A 184 7.70 -1.76 2.37
C SER A 184 6.57 -2.75 2.08
N GLY A 185 6.67 -3.55 1.01
CA GLY A 185 5.72 -4.64 0.73
C GLY A 185 5.72 -5.73 1.81
N VAL A 186 6.92 -6.15 2.26
CA VAL A 186 7.07 -7.08 3.39
C VAL A 186 6.53 -6.47 4.67
N MET A 187 6.80 -5.19 4.91
CA MET A 187 6.33 -4.48 6.09
C MET A 187 4.81 -4.38 6.13
N TRP A 188 4.15 -4.10 4.99
CA TRP A 188 2.71 -4.09 4.90
C TRP A 188 2.09 -5.41 5.38
N LEU A 189 2.60 -6.54 4.87
CA LEU A 189 2.16 -7.87 5.27
C LEU A 189 2.36 -8.13 6.77
N MET A 190 3.49 -7.71 7.29
CA MET A 190 3.82 -7.87 8.70
C MET A 190 2.92 -7.03 9.59
N LEU A 191 2.72 -5.74 9.26
CA LEU A 191 1.81 -4.85 9.97
C LEU A 191 0.38 -5.37 9.92
N LEU A 192 -0.08 -5.86 8.75
CA LEU A 192 -1.39 -6.48 8.60
C LEU A 192 -1.53 -7.69 9.54
N SER A 193 -0.51 -8.54 9.63
CA SER A 193 -0.49 -9.72 10.51
C SER A 193 -0.47 -9.36 12.01
N ILE A 194 0.30 -8.33 12.39
CA ILE A 194 0.43 -7.86 13.77
C ILE A 194 -0.86 -7.15 14.22
N LEU A 195 -1.31 -6.16 13.44
CA LEU A 195 -2.40 -5.26 13.80
C LEU A 195 -3.77 -5.88 13.60
N LEU A 196 -3.96 -6.79 12.63
CA LEU A 196 -5.24 -7.49 12.49
C LEU A 196 -5.25 -8.86 13.20
N GLY A 197 -4.09 -9.40 13.56
CA GLY A 197 -3.96 -10.67 14.28
C GLY A 197 -4.07 -10.58 15.81
N LYS A 198 -3.59 -11.64 16.47
CA LYS A 198 -3.51 -11.78 17.94
C LYS A 198 -2.21 -11.18 18.53
N TRP A 199 -1.29 -10.73 17.69
CA TRP A 199 0.06 -10.34 18.06
C TRP A 199 0.23 -8.83 18.30
N TRP A 200 -0.83 -8.15 18.73
CA TRP A 200 -0.83 -6.68 18.81
C TRP A 200 0.24 -6.11 19.76
N TRP A 201 0.63 -6.87 20.78
CA TRP A 201 1.74 -6.51 21.67
C TRP A 201 3.09 -6.40 20.94
N MET A 202 3.23 -6.99 19.75
CA MET A 202 4.42 -6.86 18.89
C MET A 202 4.46 -5.55 18.10
N ILE A 203 3.57 -4.59 18.33
CA ILE A 203 3.63 -3.29 17.65
C ILE A 203 4.94 -2.54 17.95
N LEU A 204 5.54 -2.72 19.13
CA LEU A 204 6.86 -2.14 19.43
C LEU A 204 7.96 -2.71 18.52
N PHE A 205 7.81 -3.95 18.05
CA PHE A 205 8.75 -4.56 17.13
C PHE A 205 8.67 -3.92 15.74
N SER A 206 7.52 -3.37 15.31
CA SER A 206 7.43 -2.67 14.03
C SER A 206 8.24 -1.38 14.02
N THR A 207 8.35 -0.67 15.15
CA THR A 207 9.23 0.50 15.28
C THR A 207 10.70 0.14 15.10
N LEU A 208 11.15 -0.98 15.69
CA LEU A 208 12.52 -1.47 15.50
C LEU A 208 12.79 -1.86 14.04
N MET A 209 11.82 -2.49 13.39
CA MET A 209 11.93 -2.83 11.97
C MET A 209 11.95 -1.59 11.07
N MET A 210 11.19 -0.53 11.41
CA MET A 210 11.27 0.76 10.72
C MET A 210 12.68 1.35 10.79
N ILE A 211 13.28 1.35 11.99
CA ILE A 211 14.66 1.83 12.19
C ILE A 211 15.65 0.98 11.38
N ALA A 212 15.51 -0.35 11.40
CA ALA A 212 16.35 -1.24 10.62
C ALA A 212 16.21 -1.01 9.10
N GLN A 213 14.98 -0.78 8.63
CA GLN A 213 14.70 -0.46 7.23
C GLN A 213 15.32 0.89 6.83
N LEU A 214 15.23 1.92 7.68
CA LEU A 214 15.86 3.22 7.47
C LEU A 214 17.38 3.10 7.32
N ILE A 215 18.03 2.37 8.24
CA ILE A 215 19.49 2.15 8.21
C ILE A 215 19.88 1.36 6.96
N GLY A 216 19.16 0.27 6.67
CA GLY A 216 19.43 -0.60 5.53
C GLY A 216 19.31 0.15 4.19
N ILE A 217 18.23 0.91 3.99
CA ILE A 217 18.03 1.65 2.74
C ILE A 217 19.05 2.79 2.60
N SER A 218 19.36 3.50 3.69
CA SER A 218 20.38 4.55 3.66
C SER A 218 21.75 4.00 3.28
N SER A 219 22.09 2.77 3.70
CA SER A 219 23.35 2.11 3.34
C SER A 219 23.43 1.67 1.88
N MET A 220 22.29 1.60 1.17
CA MET A 220 22.21 1.18 -0.23
C MET A 220 22.19 2.36 -1.21
N VAL A 221 22.14 3.60 -0.71
CA VAL A 221 22.22 4.80 -1.56
C VAL A 221 23.66 4.94 -2.07
N ASP A 222 23.78 5.17 -3.38
CA ASP A 222 25.09 5.40 -3.99
C ASP A 222 25.62 6.78 -3.61
N MET A 223 26.62 6.80 -2.72
CA MET A 223 27.26 8.02 -2.27
C MET A 223 28.05 8.74 -3.38
N ASN A 224 28.34 8.06 -4.49
CA ASN A 224 28.98 8.67 -5.66
C ASN A 224 27.97 9.18 -6.69
N GLY A 225 26.67 9.05 -6.40
CA GLY A 225 25.60 9.54 -7.25
C GLY A 225 25.54 11.08 -7.32
N PRO A 226 24.75 11.64 -8.25
CA PRO A 226 24.66 13.08 -8.45
C PRO A 226 23.97 13.83 -7.30
N ALA A 227 23.19 13.15 -6.44
CA ALA A 227 22.47 13.76 -5.32
C ALA A 227 22.12 12.76 -4.19
N PRO A 228 23.10 12.17 -3.50
CA PRO A 228 22.87 11.12 -2.49
C PRO A 228 22.02 11.61 -1.31
N ASP A 229 22.26 12.84 -0.81
CA ASP A 229 21.51 13.40 0.32
C ASP A 229 20.03 13.62 -0.01
N THR A 230 19.74 14.01 -1.26
CA THR A 230 18.37 14.14 -1.77
C THR A 230 17.67 12.78 -1.83
N GLU A 231 18.38 11.76 -2.31
CA GLU A 231 17.83 10.41 -2.39
C GLU A 231 17.55 9.84 -0.98
N ILE A 232 18.48 10.01 -0.04
CA ILE A 232 18.34 9.59 1.35
C ILE A 232 17.13 10.29 2.00
N SER A 233 17.04 11.62 1.90
CA SER A 233 15.95 12.39 2.52
C SER A 233 14.58 11.99 1.98
N VAL A 234 14.44 11.85 0.66
CA VAL A 234 13.19 11.40 0.04
C VAL A 234 12.83 9.97 0.47
N ASN A 235 13.79 9.05 0.48
CA ASN A 235 13.55 7.66 0.88
C ASN A 235 13.15 7.55 2.36
N ILE A 236 13.83 8.27 3.25
CA ILE A 236 13.49 8.34 4.69
C ILE A 236 12.08 8.89 4.87
N ALA A 237 11.75 10.00 4.21
CA ALA A 237 10.43 10.60 4.30
C ALA A 237 9.34 9.65 3.78
N MET A 238 9.61 8.92 2.71
CA MET A 238 8.69 7.94 2.13
C MET A 238 8.43 6.77 3.08
N ILE A 239 9.46 6.27 3.76
CA ILE A 239 9.30 5.26 4.82
C ILE A 239 8.43 5.82 5.95
N ALA A 240 8.73 7.02 6.44
CA ALA A 240 7.98 7.64 7.53
C ALA A 240 6.49 7.82 7.18
N GLY A 241 6.20 8.38 6.00
CA GLY A 241 4.84 8.57 5.50
C GLY A 241 4.09 7.25 5.31
N PHE A 242 4.77 6.24 4.74
CA PHE A 242 4.20 4.91 4.57
C PHE A 242 3.82 4.27 5.91
N TYR A 243 4.72 4.26 6.90
CA TYR A 243 4.46 3.64 8.20
C TYR A 243 3.37 4.34 8.99
N LEU A 244 3.39 5.67 9.04
CA LEU A 244 2.40 6.45 9.77
C LEU A 244 0.99 6.13 9.25
N SER A 245 0.81 6.21 7.93
CA SER A 245 -0.48 5.99 7.29
C SER A 245 -0.89 4.52 7.31
N ALA A 246 0.05 3.58 7.13
CA ALA A 246 -0.23 2.16 7.25
C ALA A 246 -0.74 1.78 8.65
N ILE A 247 -0.09 2.27 9.71
CA ILE A 247 -0.53 2.05 11.09
C ILE A 247 -1.92 2.65 11.28
N LEU A 248 -2.14 3.89 10.84
CA LEU A 248 -3.42 4.57 10.96
C LEU A 248 -4.56 3.80 10.26
N PHE A 249 -4.37 3.42 8.99
CA PHE A 249 -5.36 2.66 8.22
C PHE A 249 -5.64 1.28 8.83
N LEU A 250 -4.62 0.59 9.32
CA LEU A 250 -4.78 -0.72 9.96
C LEU A 250 -5.45 -0.62 11.33
N LEU A 251 -5.21 0.45 12.10
CA LEU A 251 -5.93 0.72 13.33
C LEU A 251 -7.40 1.04 13.07
N LEU A 252 -7.70 1.83 12.03
CA LEU A 252 -9.07 2.09 11.59
C LEU A 252 -9.77 0.80 11.17
N LEU A 253 -9.11 -0.04 10.36
CA LEU A 253 -9.62 -1.36 9.98
C LEU A 253 -9.89 -2.24 11.22
N ARG A 254 -8.97 -2.27 12.19
CA ARG A 254 -9.18 -3.03 13.43
C ARG A 254 -10.35 -2.48 14.26
N SER A 255 -10.47 -1.16 14.37
CA SER A 255 -11.56 -0.49 15.12
C SER A 255 -12.93 -0.79 14.51
N SER A 256 -13.01 -0.93 13.19
CA SER A 256 -14.21 -1.39 12.47
C SER A 256 -14.53 -2.88 12.69
N GLY A 257 -13.76 -3.60 13.50
CA GLY A 257 -14.01 -5.00 13.86
C GLY A 257 -13.43 -6.03 12.88
N HIS A 258 -12.69 -5.62 11.85
CA HIS A 258 -11.96 -6.54 10.98
C HIS A 258 -10.79 -7.17 11.73
N ARG A 259 -10.68 -8.50 11.70
CA ARG A 259 -9.60 -9.25 12.36
C ARG A 259 -9.13 -10.41 11.48
N PHE A 260 -7.83 -10.65 11.51
CA PHE A 260 -7.21 -11.89 11.03
C PHE A 260 -7.32 -12.90 12.19
N ARG A 261 -8.25 -13.88 12.09
CA ARG A 261 -8.45 -14.92 13.12
C ARG A 261 -7.94 -16.28 12.69
#